data_AF-R7IAA3-F1
#
_entry.id   AF-R7IAA3-F1
#
_cell.length_a   1.000
_cell.length_b   1.000
_cell.length_c   1.000
_cell.angle_alpha   90.00
_cell.angle_beta   90.00
_cell.angle_gamma   90.00
#
_symmetry.space_group_name_H-M   'P 1'
#
loop_
_entity.id
_entity.type
_entity.pdbx_description
1 polymer ?
#
loop_
_entity_poly.entity_id
_entity_poly.type
_entity_poly.pdbx_seq_one_letter_code
_entity_poly.pdbx_strand_id
1 'polypeptide(L)'
;MLRFIPTFANDIRQVWESVRIRGWKLGPVACVIHPFFAMRLLLSPILFRTLKTSDELGIAAEMKGLGLRARMTPYRESVWGRADTWLMVTTLLVIAAAIALEIAFPGAVRGPHR
;
A
#
# COMPACT_ATOMS: atom_id res chain seq x y z
N MET A 1 -2.53 -8.13 2.52
CA MET A 1 -2.15 -7.02 3.41
C MET A 1 -2.90 -5.73 3.13
N LEU A 2 -3.07 -5.32 1.87
CA LEU A 2 -3.77 -4.06 1.52
C LEU A 2 -5.15 -3.90 2.18
N ARG A 3 -5.94 -4.97 2.31
CA ARG A 3 -7.26 -4.91 3.00
C ARG A 3 -7.20 -4.54 4.48
N PHE A 4 -6.06 -4.71 5.14
CA PHE A 4 -5.90 -4.48 6.57
C PHE A 4 -5.42 -3.07 6.91
N ILE A 5 -4.95 -2.30 5.91
CA ILE A 5 -4.54 -0.91 6.09
C ILE A 5 -5.66 -0.05 6.71
N PRO A 6 -6.91 -0.06 6.19
CA PRO A 6 -7.96 0.79 6.76
C PRO A 6 -8.32 0.41 8.20
N THR A 7 -8.37 -0.88 8.52
CA THR A 7 -8.64 -1.36 9.88
C THR A 7 -7.48 -1.07 10.84
N PHE A 8 -6.23 -1.27 10.41
CA PHE A 8 -5.05 -0.96 11.19
C PHE A 8 -4.94 0.55 11.51
N ALA A 9 -5.28 1.42 10.55
CA ALA A 9 -5.33 2.86 10.81
C ALA A 9 -6.39 3.22 11.86
N ASN A 10 -7.54 2.54 11.85
CA ASN A 10 -8.56 2.71 12.87
C ASN A 10 -8.09 2.24 14.26
N ASP A 11 -7.38 1.12 14.34
CA ASP A 11 -6.79 0.62 15.58
C ASP A 11 -5.78 1.63 16.18
N ILE A 12 -4.95 2.25 15.33
CA ILE A 12 -4.04 3.31 15.75
C ILE A 12 -4.81 4.49 16.36
N ARG A 13 -5.89 4.94 15.69
CA ARG A 13 -6.72 6.05 16.18
C ARG A 13 -7.37 5.70 17.53
N GLN A 14 -7.89 4.50 17.69
CA GLN A 14 -8.50 4.07 18.96
C GLN A 14 -7.49 4.02 20.11
N VAL A 15 -6.29 3.48 19.86
CA VAL A 15 -5.21 3.46 20.85
C VAL A 15 -4.79 4.89 21.21
N TRP A 16 -4.68 5.77 20.20
CA TRP A 16 -4.37 7.18 20.40
C TRP A 16 -5.42 7.90 21.26
N GLU A 17 -6.71 7.70 20.97
CA GLU A 17 -7.79 8.28 21.76
C GLU A 17 -7.83 7.74 23.19
N SER A 18 -7.59 6.44 23.38
CA SER A 18 -7.49 5.81 24.70
C SER A 18 -6.37 6.42 25.54
N VAL A 19 -5.21 6.65 24.93
CA VAL A 19 -4.08 7.33 25.59
C VAL A 19 -4.42 8.79 25.90
N ARG A 20 -5.13 9.48 25.01
CA ARG A 20 -5.62 10.85 25.23
C ARG A 20 -6.57 10.94 26.42
N ILE A 21 -7.49 9.98 26.58
CA ILE A 21 -8.43 9.91 27.71
C ILE A 21 -7.71 9.69 29.04
N ARG A 22 -6.60 8.94 29.04
CA ARG A 22 -5.76 8.71 30.24
C ARG A 22 -4.96 9.95 30.69
N GLY A 23 -5.21 11.12 30.10
CA GLY A 23 -4.60 12.39 30.51
C GLY A 23 -3.29 12.73 29.80
N TRP A 24 -2.80 11.86 28.93
CA TRP A 24 -1.59 12.13 28.15
C TRP A 24 -1.95 12.95 26.92
N LYS A 25 -1.51 14.21 26.88
CA LYS A 25 -1.56 15.05 25.67
C LYS A 25 -0.48 14.57 24.70
N LEU A 26 -0.65 13.38 24.11
CA LEU A 26 0.07 12.99 22.91
C LEU A 26 -0.43 13.91 21.79
N GLY A 27 0.17 15.08 21.69
CA GLY A 27 0.16 15.86 20.46
C GLY A 27 1.23 15.31 19.51
N PRO A 28 1.13 15.58 18.20
CA PRO A 28 2.19 15.26 17.25
C PRO A 28 3.56 15.77 17.71
N VAL A 29 3.58 16.95 18.34
CA VAL A 29 4.77 17.59 18.92
C VAL A 29 5.35 16.80 20.10
N ALA A 30 4.51 16.27 20.99
CA ALA A 30 4.96 15.47 22.13
C ALA A 30 5.54 14.11 21.70
N CYS A 31 5.00 13.52 20.62
CA CYS A 31 5.57 12.31 20.00
C CYS A 31 6.99 12.55 19.46
N VAL A 32 7.25 13.73 18.88
CA VAL A 32 8.58 14.07 18.34
C VAL A 32 9.57 14.38 19.45
N ILE A 33 9.13 15.05 20.52
CA ILE A 33 10.00 15.43 21.65
C ILE A 33 10.36 14.22 22.53
N HIS A 34 9.43 13.28 22.74
CA HIS A 34 9.64 12.10 23.58
C HIS A 34 9.31 10.78 22.86
N PRO A 35 10.11 10.41 21.83
CA PRO A 35 9.80 9.29 20.94
C PRO A 35 9.80 7.94 21.67
N PHE A 36 10.70 7.72 22.62
CA PHE A 36 10.81 6.43 23.32
C PHE A 36 9.60 6.13 24.23
N PHE A 37 9.09 7.17 24.90
CA PHE A 37 7.92 7.07 25.77
C PHE A 37 6.64 6.89 24.94
N ALA A 38 6.48 7.70 23.90
CA ALA A 38 5.35 7.60 22.97
C ALA A 38 5.33 6.24 22.23
N MET A 39 6.50 5.76 21.80
CA MET A 39 6.65 4.44 21.18
C MET A 39 6.22 3.35 22.16
N ARG A 40 6.73 3.31 23.39
CA ARG A 40 6.34 2.26 24.35
C ARG A 40 4.85 2.25 24.65
N LEU A 41 4.22 3.43 24.71
CA LEU A 41 2.80 3.59 25.05
C LEU A 41 1.86 3.21 23.90
N LEU A 42 2.22 3.51 22.65
CA LEU A 42 1.40 3.19 21.47
C LEU A 42 1.78 1.84 20.85
N LEU A 43 3.07 1.56 20.71
CA LEU A 43 3.58 0.38 20.01
C LEU A 43 3.23 -0.91 20.74
N SER A 44 3.36 -0.96 22.07
CA SER A 44 3.03 -2.17 22.84
C SER A 44 1.60 -2.65 22.61
N PRO A 45 0.54 -1.85 22.83
CA PRO A 45 -0.83 -2.30 22.59
C PRO A 45 -1.14 -2.58 21.12
N ILE A 46 -0.56 -1.81 20.19
CA ILE A 46 -0.75 -2.03 18.75
C ILE A 46 -0.14 -3.37 18.33
N LEU A 47 1.11 -3.67 18.74
CA LEU A 47 1.78 -4.91 18.39
C LEU A 47 1.01 -6.13 18.90
N PHE A 48 0.61 -6.13 20.17
CA PHE A 48 -0.17 -7.24 20.74
C PHE A 48 -1.51 -7.43 20.01
N ARG A 49 -2.21 -6.33 19.68
CA ARG A 49 -3.45 -6.38 18.91
C ARG A 49 -3.23 -6.96 17.52
N THR A 50 -2.19 -6.52 16.81
CA THR A 50 -1.91 -7.00 15.45
C THR A 50 -1.44 -8.44 15.41
N LEU A 51 -0.62 -8.86 16.38
CA LEU A 51 -0.18 -10.25 16.50
C LEU A 51 -1.37 -11.17 16.72
N LYS A 52 -2.23 -10.85 17.71
CA LYS A 52 -3.44 -11.62 17.97
C LYS A 52 -4.36 -11.68 16.74
N THR A 53 -4.58 -10.56 16.06
CA THR A 53 -5.40 -10.51 14.84
C THR A 53 -4.79 -11.36 13.72
N SER A 54 -3.46 -11.39 13.60
CA SER A 54 -2.76 -12.22 12.63
C SER A 54 -2.97 -13.71 12.90
N ASP A 55 -2.86 -14.13 14.16
CA ASP A 55 -3.07 -15.53 14.55
C ASP A 55 -4.52 -15.97 14.29
N GLU A 56 -5.49 -15.15 14.67
CA GLU A 56 -6.91 -15.41 14.40
C GLU A 56 -7.20 -15.53 12.90
N LEU A 57 -6.58 -14.67 12.08
CA LEU A 57 -6.70 -14.73 10.62
C LEU A 57 -5.99 -15.94 10.02
N GLY A 58 -4.86 -16.37 10.60
CA GLY A 58 -4.14 -17.57 10.21
C GLY A 58 -4.96 -18.81 10.47
N ILE A 59 -5.50 -18.96 11.68
CA ILE A 59 -6.40 -20.06 12.05
C ILE A 59 -7.65 -20.04 11.17
N ALA A 60 -8.26 -18.87 10.96
CA ALA A 60 -9.43 -18.75 10.07
C ALA A 60 -9.09 -19.11 8.61
N ALA A 61 -7.87 -18.83 8.16
CA ALA A 61 -7.40 -19.21 6.83
C ALA A 61 -7.26 -20.73 6.68
N GLU A 62 -6.65 -21.38 7.67
CA GLU A 62 -6.51 -22.84 7.73
C GLU A 62 -7.87 -23.53 7.82
N MET A 63 -8.77 -23.02 8.67
CA MET A 63 -10.16 -23.51 8.78
C MET A 63 -10.95 -23.32 7.48
N LYS A 64 -10.62 -22.30 6.68
CA LYS A 64 -11.19 -22.08 5.35
C LYS A 64 -10.56 -22.99 4.27
N GLY A 65 -9.58 -23.80 4.64
CA GLY A 65 -8.86 -24.71 3.75
C GLY A 65 -7.84 -24.02 2.85
N LEU A 66 -7.40 -22.81 3.19
CA LEU A 66 -6.31 -22.15 2.49
C LEU A 66 -5.03 -22.99 2.72
N GLY A 67 -4.41 -23.45 1.64
CA GLY A 67 -3.22 -24.32 1.69
C GLY A 67 -3.48 -25.82 1.51
N LEU A 68 -4.74 -26.29 1.57
CA LEU A 68 -5.08 -27.71 1.39
C LEU A 68 -5.18 -28.14 -0.09
N ARG A 69 -5.41 -27.19 -1.01
CA ARG A 69 -5.50 -27.45 -2.46
C ARG A 69 -4.25 -26.96 -3.18
N ALA A 70 -3.68 -27.81 -4.03
CA ALA A 70 -2.51 -27.48 -4.87
C ALA A 70 -2.77 -26.31 -5.84
N ARG A 71 -4.04 -26.03 -6.17
CA ARG A 71 -4.43 -24.94 -7.08
C ARG A 71 -5.54 -24.09 -6.47
N MET A 72 -5.24 -22.83 -6.21
CA MET A 72 -6.22 -21.81 -5.81
C MET A 72 -6.87 -21.24 -7.07
N THR A 73 -8.20 -21.25 -7.14
CA THR A 73 -8.96 -20.61 -8.22
C THR A 73 -9.22 -19.15 -7.86
N PRO A 74 -8.82 -18.18 -8.69
CA PRO A 74 -9.07 -16.77 -8.42
C PRO A 74 -10.58 -16.50 -8.42
N TYR A 75 -11.09 -15.85 -7.38
CA TYR A 75 -12.50 -15.46 -7.30
C TYR A 75 -12.82 -14.24 -8.19
N ARG A 76 -11.86 -13.33 -8.34
CA ARG A 76 -12.00 -12.15 -9.19
C ARG A 76 -11.03 -12.28 -10.35
N GLU A 77 -11.58 -12.57 -11.52
CA GLU A 77 -10.80 -12.61 -12.76
C GLU A 77 -10.58 -11.18 -13.25
N SER A 78 -9.35 -10.89 -13.68
CA SER A 78 -9.03 -9.62 -14.32
C SER A 78 -9.42 -9.73 -15.79
N VAL A 79 -10.59 -9.19 -16.13
CA VAL A 79 -11.07 -9.17 -17.52
C VAL A 79 -10.45 -8.00 -18.27
N TRP A 80 -10.04 -8.26 -19.52
CA TRP A 80 -9.55 -7.21 -20.42
C TRP A 80 -10.69 -6.25 -20.73
N GLY A 81 -10.51 -4.98 -20.35
CA GLY A 81 -11.51 -3.94 -20.57
C GLY A 81 -11.27 -3.17 -21.86
N ARG A 82 -12.33 -2.59 -22.43
CA ARG A 82 -12.20 -1.59 -23.52
C ARG A 82 -11.31 -0.40 -23.13
N ALA A 83 -11.29 -0.04 -21.84
CA ALA A 83 -10.39 1.00 -21.34
C ALA A 83 -8.92 0.60 -21.49
N ASP A 84 -8.59 -0.67 -21.30
CA ASP A 84 -7.23 -1.20 -21.45
C ASP A 84 -6.79 -1.15 -22.92
N THR A 85 -7.70 -1.50 -23.86
CA THR A 85 -7.40 -1.35 -25.29
C THR A 85 -7.12 0.09 -25.70
N TRP A 86 -7.91 1.06 -25.21
CA TRP A 86 -7.68 2.47 -25.52
C TRP A 86 -6.36 2.98 -24.92
N LEU A 87 -6.05 2.61 -23.67
CA LEU A 87 -4.76 2.91 -23.03
C LEU A 87 -3.57 2.34 -23.82
N MET A 88 -3.71 1.11 -24.32
CA MET A 88 -2.68 0.46 -25.12
C MET A 88 -2.46 1.20 -26.46
N VAL A 89 -3.55 1.57 -27.14
CA VAL A 89 -3.50 2.31 -28.41
C VAL A 89 -2.90 3.71 -28.22
N THR A 90 -3.32 4.45 -27.19
CA THR A 90 -2.76 5.78 -26.92
C THR A 90 -1.27 5.71 -26.59
N THR A 91 -0.85 4.69 -25.82
CA THR A 91 0.57 4.50 -25.48
C THR A 91 1.39 4.21 -26.73
N LEU A 92 0.89 3.34 -27.61
CA LEU A 92 1.55 3.01 -28.87
C LEU A 92 1.67 4.23 -29.80
N LEU A 93 0.62 5.06 -29.89
CA LEU A 93 0.63 6.28 -30.67
C LEU A 93 1.66 7.29 -30.14
N VAL A 94 1.76 7.46 -28.82
CA VAL A 94 2.76 8.35 -28.21
C VAL A 94 4.18 7.88 -28.53
N ILE A 95 4.46 6.58 -28.45
CA ILE A 95 5.77 6.02 -28.80
C ILE A 95 6.07 6.21 -30.29
N ALA A 96 5.10 5.94 -31.16
CA ALA A 96 5.26 6.14 -32.60
C ALA A 96 5.51 7.61 -32.96
N ALA A 97 4.81 8.54 -32.31
CA ALA A 97 5.03 9.97 -32.49
C ALA A 97 6.42 10.41 -32.00
N ALA A 98 6.89 9.87 -30.87
CA ALA A 98 8.24 10.16 -30.36
C ALA A 98 9.33 9.69 -31.31
N ILE A 99 9.21 8.46 -31.84
CA ILE A 99 10.15 7.91 -32.82
C ILE A 99 10.10 8.70 -34.13
N ALA A 100 8.90 9.07 -34.61
CA ALA A 100 8.75 9.87 -35.81
C ALA A 100 9.40 11.26 -35.66
N LEU A 101 9.30 11.88 -34.48
CA LEU A 101 9.94 13.14 -34.16
C LEU A 101 11.47 13.02 -34.11
N GLU A 102 11.99 11.92 -33.56
CA GLU A 102 13.43 11.60 -33.52
C GLU A 102 14.01 11.42 -34.93
N ILE A 103 13.26 10.74 -35.82
CA ILE A 103 13.65 10.55 -37.22
C ILE A 103 13.53 11.85 -38.03
N ALA A 104 12.52 12.69 -37.73
CA ALA A 104 12.30 13.96 -38.42
C ALA A 104 13.27 15.07 -37.99
N PHE A 105 13.77 15.04 -36.75
CA PHE A 105 14.76 15.97 -36.22
C PHE A 105 15.99 15.24 -35.63
N PRO A 106 16.80 14.57 -36.47
CA PRO A 106 18.00 13.86 -36.02
C PRO A 106 19.08 14.79 -35.43
N GLY A 107 18.90 16.11 -35.58
CA GLY A 107 19.83 17.14 -35.11
C GLY A 107 19.47 17.86 -33.81
N ALA A 108 18.30 17.61 -33.20
CA ALA A 108 17.89 18.35 -31.99
C ALA A 108 18.28 17.64 -30.66
N VAL A 109 18.51 16.32 -30.70
CA VAL A 109 18.89 15.50 -29.53
C VAL A 109 20.40 15.20 -29.47
N ARG A 110 21.15 15.49 -30.54
CA ARG A 110 22.62 15.64 -30.45
C ARG A 110 22.93 17.02 -29.88
N GLY A 111 22.75 17.17 -28.57
CA GLY A 111 23.39 18.25 -27.83
C GLY A 111 24.90 18.24 -28.13
N PRO A 112 25.56 19.42 -28.15
CA PRO A 112 26.95 19.57 -28.55
C PRO A 112 27.87 18.96 -27.48
N HIS A 113 28.07 17.66 -27.53
CA HIS A 113 29.19 17.02 -26.84
C HIS A 113 30.39 17.02 -27.79
N ARG A 114 31.38 17.79 -27.35
CA ARG A 114 32.79 17.73 -27.73
C ARG A 114 33.26 16.31 -28.04
#